data_AF-A0A1G9FRN2-F1
#
_entry.id   AF-A0A1G9FRN2-F1
#
_cell.length_a   1.000
_cell.length_b   1.000
_cell.length_c   1.000
_cell.angle_alpha   90.00
_cell.angle_beta   90.00
_cell.angle_gamma   90.00
#
_symmetry.space_group_name_H-M   'P 1'
#
loop_
_entity.id
_entity.type
_entity.pdbx_description
1 polymer ?
#
loop_
_entity_poly.entity_id
_entity_poly.type
_entity_poly.pdbx_seq_one_letter_code
_entity_poly.pdbx_strand_id
1 'polypeptide(L)' 'MQVKLDDKVKEAVEAILRRGNDAVIRRKGDGVIVLEEKRKIVYNPSLKRE' A
#
# COMPACT_ATOMS: atom_id res chain seq x y z
N MET A 1 -7.16 8.88 -15.17
CA MET A 1 -7.07 9.90 -14.10
C MET A 1 -5.68 9.76 -13.46
N GLN A 2 -4.73 10.63 -13.83
CA GLN A 2 -3.36 10.56 -13.32
C GLN A 2 -3.32 11.38 -12.02
N VAL A 3 -3.16 10.69 -10.88
CA VAL A 3 -3.03 11.37 -9.59
C VAL A 3 -1.59 11.90 -9.51
N LYS A 4 -1.41 13.22 -9.58
CA LYS A 4 -0.12 13.84 -9.26
C LYS A 4 0.12 13.70 -7.76
N LEU A 5 1.05 12.83 -7.39
CA LEU A 5 1.54 12.67 -6.03
C LEU A 5 2.82 13.48 -5.86
N ASP A 6 2.98 14.11 -4.69
CA ASP A 6 4.22 14.75 -4.26
C ASP A 6 5.42 13.80 -4.37
N ASP A 7 6.59 14.34 -4.66
CA ASP A 7 7.81 13.53 -4.85
C ASP A 7 8.21 12.78 -3.57
N LYS A 8 7.97 13.38 -2.40
CA LYS A 8 8.14 12.70 -1.09
C LYS A 8 7.26 11.46 -0.95
N VAL A 9 6.07 11.47 -1.53
CA VAL A 9 5.16 10.31 -1.48
C VAL A 9 5.67 9.20 -2.40
N LYS A 10 6.18 9.57 -3.58
CA LYS A 10 6.78 8.59 -4.50
C LYS A 10 8.01 7.92 -3.89
N GLU A 11 8.90 8.69 -3.27
CA GLU A 11 10.11 8.17 -2.63
C GLU A 11 9.78 7.18 -1.50
N ALA A 12 8.78 7.50 -0.67
CA ALA A 12 8.29 6.60 0.37
C ALA A 12 7.72 5.28 -0.20
N VAL A 13 6.95 5.37 -1.30
CA VAL A 13 6.39 4.20 -1.99
C VAL A 13 7.49 3.35 -2.61
N GLU A 14 8.45 3.95 -3.33
CA GLU A 14 9.59 3.25 -3.91
C GLU A 14 10.42 2.54 -2.86
N ALA A 15 10.66 3.19 -1.71
CA ALA A 15 11.38 2.58 -0.60
C ALA A 15 10.68 1.31 -0.07
N ILE A 16 9.34 1.31 0.00
CA ILE A 16 8.53 0.15 0.42
C ILE A 16 8.58 -0.96 -0.62
N LEU A 17 8.38 -0.62 -1.89
CA LEU A 17 8.42 -1.59 -2.99
C LEU A 17 9.81 -2.23 -3.11
N ARG A 18 10.89 -1.48 -2.88
CA ARG A 18 12.27 -2.01 -2.85
C ARG A 18 12.50 -3.03 -1.73
N ARG A 19 11.71 -2.98 -0.65
CA ARG A 19 11.71 -3.99 0.43
C ARG A 19 10.87 -5.23 0.08
N GLY A 20 10.17 -5.23 -1.05
CA GLY A 20 9.31 -6.32 -1.51
C GLY A 20 7.96 -6.37 -0.81
N ASN A 21 7.49 -5.26 -0.23
CA ASN A 21 6.19 -5.17 0.44
C ASN A 21 5.24 -4.25 -0.35
N ASP A 22 3.95 -4.36 -0.07
CA ASP A 22 2.92 -3.51 -0.67
C ASP A 22 2.89 -2.13 0.01
N ALA A 23 2.67 -1.07 -0.78
CA ALA A 23 2.45 0.28 -0.26
C ALA A 23 0.96 0.65 -0.36
N VAL A 24 0.38 1.09 0.76
CA VAL A 24 -1.00 1.59 0.82
C VAL A 24 -0.98 3.08 1.08
N ILE A 25 -1.59 3.85 0.18
CA ILE A 25 -1.75 5.31 0.33
C ILE A 25 -3.18 5.60 0.77
N ARG A 26 -3.34 6.34 1.88
CA ARG A 26 -4.65 6.81 2.39
C ARG A 26 -4.65 8.33 2.49
N ARG A 27 -5.72 8.98 2.04
CA ARG A 27 -5.91 10.42 2.28
C ARG A 27 -6.45 10.64 3.70
N LYS A 28 -5.89 11.60 4.44
CA LYS A 28 -6.38 11.98 5.77
C LYS A 28 -6.33 13.51 5.88
N GLY A 29 -7.51 14.14 5.92
CA GLY A 29 -7.62 15.59 5.78
C GLY A 29 -6.99 16.07 4.48
N ASP A 30 -6.15 17.09 4.58
CA ASP A 30 -5.45 17.70 3.44
C ASP A 30 -4.18 16.92 3.02
N GLY A 31 -3.78 15.91 3.78
CA GLY A 31 -2.56 15.13 3.56
C GLY A 31 -2.81 13.68 3.13
N VAL A 32 -1.70 12.96 2.97
CA VAL A 32 -1.70 11.51 2.73
C VAL A 32 -0.84 10.78 3.76
N ILE A 33 -1.19 9.54 4.03
CA ILE A 33 -0.43 8.58 4.83
C ILE A 33 0.00 7.46 3.89
N VAL A 34 1.29 7.13 3.91
CA VAL A 34 1.87 5.98 3.21
C VAL A 34 2.19 4.91 4.24
N LEU A 35 1.61 3.72 4.09
CA LEU A 35 1.82 2.58 4.98
C LEU A 35 2.44 1.42 4.21
N GLU A 36 3.42 0.77 4.82
CA GLU A 36 3.93 -0.52 4.37
C GLU A 36 3.02 -1.63 4.88
N GLU A 37 2.44 -2.39 3.95
CA GLU A 37 1.58 -3.52 4.26
C GLU A 37 2.33 -4.82 3.98
N LYS A 38 2.65 -5.56 5.04
CA LYS A 38 3.14 -6.93 4.94
C LYS A 38 1.96 -7.87 4.77
N ARG A 39 1.52 -8.08 3.53
CA ARG A 39 0.52 -9.12 3.26
C ARG A 39 1.16 -10.49 3.36
N LYS A 40 0.77 -11.26 4.37
CA LYS A 40 0.95 -12.71 4.38
C LYS A 40 -0.26 -13.32 3.68
N ILE A 41 -0.07 -13.86 2.47
CA ILE A 41 -1.12 -14.66 1.83
C ILE A 41 -1.25 -15.94 2.66
N VAL A 42 -2.35 -16.06 3.41
CA VAL A 42 -2.69 -17.28 4.13
C VAL A 42 -3.69 -18.04 3.27
N TYR A 43 -3.25 -19.15 2.68
CA TYR A 43 -4.15 -20.09 2.02
C TYR A 43 -4.99 -20.79 3.09
N ASN A 44 -6.29 -20.49 3.13
CA ASN A 44 -7.26 -21.17 4.00
C ASN A 44 -8.30 -21.90 3.13
N PRO A 45 -8.15 -23.22 2.93
CA PRO A 45 -9.06 -24.00 2.09
C PRO A 45 -10.49 -24.09 2.64
N SER A 46 -10.72 -23.70 3.90
CA SER A 46 -12.04 -23.70 4.55
C SER A 46 -12.86 -22.45 4.26
N LEU A 47 -12.26 -21.38 3.73
CA LEU A 47 -12.97 -20.18 3.25
C LEU A 47 -13.56 -20.43 1.85
N LYS A 48 -14.45 -21.41 1.72
CA LYS A 48 -15.38 -21.46 0.58
C LYS A 48 -16.50 -20.47 0.88
N ARG A 49 -16.71 -19.50 -0.01
CA ARG A 49 -17.91 -18.64 0.03
C ARG A 49 -19.12 -19.54 -0.28
N GLU A 50 -20.04 -19.63 0.68
CA GLU A 50 -21.43 -20.04 0.44
C GLU A 50 -22.13 -19.04 -0.48
#